data_AF-A0A7C5TUB9-F1
#
_entry.id   AF-A0A7C5TUB9-F1
#
_cell.length_a   1.000
_cell.length_b   1.000
_cell.length_c   1.000
_cell.angle_alpha   90.00
_cell.angle_beta   90.00
_cell.angle_gamma   90.00
#
_symmetry.space_group_name_H-M   'P 1'
#
loop_
_entity.id
_entity.type
_entity.pdbx_description
1 polymer ?
#
loop_
_entity_poly.entity_id
_entity_poly.type
_entity_poly.pdbx_seq_one_letter_code
_entity_poly.pdbx_strand_id
1 'polypeptide(L)' 'MHVIADLSIVPIGVGTSLSRYVAACERVLEEAGLETRLHAYGTNVEGEWDQVF' A
#
# COMPACT_ATOMS: atom_id res chain seq x y z
N MET A 1 12.32 3.44 14.58
CA MET A 1 12.00 4.86 14.27
C MET A 1 10.61 4.84 13.70
N HIS A 2 9.67 5.55 14.32
CA HIS A 2 8.29 5.53 13.87
C HIS A 2 8.11 6.44 12.66
N VAL A 3 7.48 5.93 11.60
CA VAL A 3 7.36 6.63 10.31
C VAL A 3 5.98 6.48 9.72
N ILE A 4 5.64 7.43 8.87
CA ILE A 4 4.50 7.35 7.93
C ILE A 4 5.07 7.48 6.52
N ALA A 5 4.69 6.55 5.63
CA ALA A 5 5.05 6.55 4.22
C ALA A 5 3.80 6.58 3.34
N ASP A 6 3.93 7.13 2.13
CA ASP A 6 2.91 7.07 1.09
C ASP A 6 3.34 6.07 0.03
N LEU A 7 2.49 5.06 -0.21
CA LEU A 7 2.70 4.00 -1.18
C LEU A 7 1.75 4.18 -2.36
N SER A 8 2.29 4.31 -3.57
CA SER A 8 1.51 4.34 -4.81
C SER A 8 2.11 3.35 -5.82
N ILE A 9 1.31 2.36 -6.22
CA ILE A 9 1.71 1.30 -7.14
C ILE A 9 0.96 1.49 -8.45
N VAL A 10 1.71 1.61 -9.55
CA VAL A 10 1.17 1.82 -10.91
C VAL A 10 1.50 0.61 -11.79
N PRO A 11 0.57 -0.34 -11.95
CA PRO A 11 0.75 -1.47 -12.85
C PRO A 11 0.84 -1.02 -14.31
N ILE A 12 1.89 -1.44 -15.02
CA ILE A 12 2.10 -1.12 -16.44
C ILE A 12 1.71 -2.31 -17.32
N GLY A 13 0.98 -2.04 -18.41
CA GLY A 13 0.64 -3.05 -19.43
C GLY A 13 -0.57 -3.94 -19.12
N VAL A 14 -1.40 -3.59 -18.14
CA VAL A 14 -2.50 -4.44 -17.63
C VAL A 14 -3.91 -3.89 -17.86
N GLY A 15 -4.03 -2.85 -18.70
CA GLY A 15 -5.27 -2.13 -18.96
C GLY A 15 -5.58 -1.04 -17.92
N THR A 16 -6.80 -0.51 -17.95
CA THR A 16 -7.23 0.63 -17.13
C THR A 16 -7.94 0.25 -15.83
N SER A 17 -8.43 -0.99 -15.73
CA SER A 17 -9.08 -1.49 -14.51
C SER A 17 -8.02 -2.01 -13.54
N LEU A 18 -7.71 -1.19 -12.53
CA LEU A 18 -6.63 -1.47 -11.57
C LEU A 18 -7.11 -2.05 -10.23
N SER A 19 -8.43 -2.11 -9.99
CA SER A 19 -9.01 -2.48 -8.69
C SER A 19 -8.49 -3.81 -8.13
N ARG A 20 -8.31 -4.83 -8.98
CA ARG A 20 -7.76 -6.14 -8.59
C ARG A 20 -6.33 -6.05 -8.03
N TYR A 21 -5.52 -5.12 -8.54
CA TYR A 21 -4.15 -4.91 -8.10
C TYR A 21 -4.12 -4.12 -6.80
N VAL A 22 -4.96 -3.09 -6.68
CA VAL A 22 -5.12 -2.32 -5.43
C VAL A 22 -5.52 -3.25 -4.29
N ALA A 23 -6.55 -4.10 -4.48
CA ALA A 23 -6.98 -5.07 -3.49
C ALA A 23 -5.91 -6.13 -3.16
N ALA A 24 -5.01 -6.44 -4.10
CA ALA A 24 -3.89 -7.33 -3.83
C ALA A 24 -2.83 -6.67 -2.95
N CYS A 25 -2.55 -5.38 -3.17
CA CYS A 25 -1.62 -4.62 -2.34
C CYS A 25 -2.17 -4.46 -0.92
N GLU A 26 -3.46 -4.16 -0.77
CA GLU A 26 -4.14 -4.06 0.53
C GLU A 26 -3.97 -5.34 1.35
N ARG A 27 -4.24 -6.52 0.78
CA ARG A 27 -4.04 -7.81 1.47
C ARG A 27 -2.61 -8.01 1.97
N VAL A 28 -1.61 -7.65 1.16
CA VAL A 28 -0.19 -7.75 1.56
C VAL A 28 0.11 -6.84 2.76
N LEU A 29 -0.43 -5.63 2.76
CA LEU A 29 -0.23 -4.68 3.86
C LEU A 29 -0.96 -5.14 5.15
N GLU A 30 -2.16 -5.70 5.02
CA GLU A 30 -2.89 -6.31 6.14
C GLU A 30 -2.14 -7.51 6.72
N GLU A 31 -1.63 -8.41 5.88
CA GLU A 31 -0.83 -9.57 6.30
C GLU A 31 0.48 -9.17 6.97
N ALA A 32 1.06 -8.03 6.61
CA ALA A 32 2.23 -7.44 7.26
C ALA A 32 1.92 -6.83 8.64
N GLY A 33 0.64 -6.69 9.01
CA GLY A 33 0.21 -6.11 10.29
C GLY A 33 0.48 -4.61 10.40
N LEU A 34 0.55 -3.90 9.27
CA LEU A 34 0.81 -2.46 9.21
C LEU A 34 -0.48 -1.66 9.38
N GLU A 35 -0.40 -0.50 10.02
CA GLU A 35 -1.51 0.44 10.06
C GLU A 35 -1.59 1.15 8.71
N THR A 36 -2.72 0.99 8.00
CA THR A 36 -2.86 1.52 6.64
C THR A 36 -4.14 2.32 6.43
N ARG A 37 -4.05 3.29 5.52
CA ARG A 37 -5.19 4.09 5.08
C ARG A 37 -5.17 4.29 3.57
N LEU A 38 -6.07 3.60 2.88
CA LEU A 38 -6.26 3.77 1.44
C LEU A 38 -6.93 5.12 1.12
N HIS A 39 -6.46 5.76 0.04
CA HIS A 39 -7.07 6.97 -0.52
C HIS A 39 -7.00 6.95 -2.06
N ALA A 40 -7.51 8.00 -2.70
CA ALA A 40 -7.68 8.05 -4.16
C ALA A 40 -6.37 7.98 -4.98
N TYR A 41 -5.20 8.18 -4.36
CA TYR A 41 -3.91 8.27 -5.05
C TYR A 41 -2.83 7.34 -4.48
N GLY A 42 -3.18 6.50 -3.52
CA GLY A 42 -2.21 5.64 -2.82
C GLY A 42 -2.75 5.13 -1.51
N THR A 43 -1.84 4.63 -0.68
CA THR A 43 -2.11 4.15 0.67
C THR A 43 -1.06 4.73 1.60
N ASN A 44 -1.50 5.37 2.67
CA ASN A 44 -0.61 5.70 3.77
C ASN A 44 -0.34 4.46 4.61
N VAL A 45 0.91 4.28 5.03
CA VAL A 45 1.38 3.14 5.83
C VAL A 45 2.16 3.70 7.01
N GLU A 46 1.79 3.31 8.22
CA GLU A 46 2.38 3.76 9.48
C GLU A 46 2.95 2.58 10.27
N GLY A 47 4.12 2.77 10.87
CA GLY A 47 4.78 1.72 11.65
C GLY A 47 6.25 2.01 11.97
N GLU A 48 6.93 1.00 12.51
CA GLU A 48 8.38 1.06 12.69
C GLU A 48 9.09 0.95 11.34
N TRP A 49 10.17 1.73 11.16
CA TRP A 49 10.97 1.77 9.94
C TRP A 49 11.30 0.38 9.37
N ASP A 50 11.71 -0.56 10.22
CA ASP A 50 12.09 -1.92 9.79
C ASP A 50 10.90 -2.77 9.30
N GLN A 51 9.67 -2.39 9.64
CA GLN A 51 8.45 -3.04 9.14
C GLN A 51 7.91 -2.34 7.87
N VAL A 52 8.17 -1.05 7.71
CA VAL A 52 7.68 -0.24 6.58
C VAL A 52 8.61 -0.32 5.35
N PHE A 53 9.92 -0.56 5.54
CA PHE A 53 10.93 -0.69 4.47
C PHE A 53 11.06 -2.12 3.94
#